data_AF-A0A653VMZ0-F1
#
_entry.id   AF-A0A653VMZ0-F1
#
_cell.length_a   1.000
_cell.length_b   1.000
_cell.length_c   1.000
_cell.angle_alpha   90.00
_cell.angle_beta   90.00
_cell.angle_gamma   90.00
#
_symmetry.space_group_name_H-M   'P 1'
#
loop_
_entity.id
_entity.type
_entity.pdbx_description
1 polymer ?
#
loop_
_entity_poly.entity_id
_entity_poly.type
_entity_poly.pdbx_seq_one_letter_code
_entity_poly.pdbx_strand_id
1 'polypeptide(L)'
;MPTAEIEEELSNYVHDLFLNREYTNWRKDIKSASEGKWHSLVSSLAMHSAPIDQALSFGEEISSKLIFNYTKAPDYKASQMLMVQFTVSGSMWHSIVWHCPERN
;
A
#
# COMPACT_ATOMS: atom_id res chain seq x y z
N MET A 1 7.36 1.84 -17.48
CA MET A 1 6.91 3.11 -16.82
C MET A 1 5.39 3.19 -16.96
N PRO A 2 4.63 3.51 -15.90
CA PRO A 2 3.17 3.65 -15.96
C PRO A 2 2.73 4.73 -16.95
N THR A 3 1.63 4.49 -17.66
CA THR A 3 0.91 5.53 -18.42
C THR A 3 -0.07 6.27 -17.50
N ALA A 4 -0.60 7.42 -17.92
CA ALA A 4 -1.56 8.18 -17.11
C ALA A 4 -2.82 7.36 -16.73
N GLU A 5 -3.32 6.53 -17.64
CA GLU A 5 -4.46 5.63 -17.38
C GLU A 5 -4.11 4.60 -16.30
N ILE A 6 -2.92 4.00 -16.36
CA ILE A 6 -2.45 3.04 -15.35
C ILE A 6 -2.24 3.73 -14.00
N GLU A 7 -1.76 4.97 -13.97
CA GLU A 7 -1.60 5.74 -12.73
C GLU A 7 -2.94 6.01 -12.03
N GLU A 8 -4.00 6.28 -12.80
CA GLU A 8 -5.36 6.39 -12.27
C GLU A 8 -5.84 5.05 -11.70
N GLU A 9 -5.66 3.95 -12.43
CA GLU A 9 -6.04 2.61 -11.95
C GLU A 9 -5.26 2.19 -10.70
N LEU A 10 -3.95 2.49 -10.62
CA LEU A 10 -3.13 2.25 -9.44
C LEU A 10 -3.63 3.06 -8.24
N SER A 11 -4.06 4.30 -8.47
CA SER A 11 -4.61 5.17 -7.42
C SER A 11 -5.94 4.61 -6.88
N ASN A 12 -6.81 4.13 -7.77
CA ASN A 12 -8.04 3.45 -7.41
C ASN A 12 -7.76 2.14 -6.65
N TYR A 13 -6.81 1.35 -7.13
CA TYR A 13 -6.40 0.11 -6.47
C TYR A 13 -5.89 0.36 -5.04
N VAL A 14 -5.02 1.35 -4.85
CA VAL A 14 -4.56 1.73 -3.50
C VAL A 14 -5.73 2.15 -2.63
N HIS A 15 -6.70 2.89 -3.15
CA HIS A 15 -7.88 3.27 -2.39
C HIS A 15 -8.69 2.04 -1.94
N ASP A 16 -8.88 1.08 -2.85
CA ASP A 16 -9.58 -0.18 -2.59
C ASP A 16 -8.91 -1.02 -1.49
N LEU A 17 -7.57 -0.98 -1.39
CA LEU A 17 -6.85 -1.61 -0.27
C LEU A 17 -7.34 -1.11 1.10
N PHE A 18 -7.82 0.14 1.19
CA PHE A 18 -8.30 0.77 2.43
C PHE A 18 -9.82 0.77 2.61
N LEU A 19 -10.58 0.40 1.58
CA LEU A 19 -12.03 0.24 1.67
C LEU A 19 -12.47 -1.22 1.79
N ASN A 20 -11.85 -2.12 1.05
CA ASN A 20 -12.32 -3.50 0.93
C ASN A 20 -11.95 -4.32 2.18
N ARG A 21 -12.87 -5.18 2.62
CA ARG A 21 -12.72 -5.96 3.87
C ARG A 21 -11.65 -7.05 3.75
N GLU A 22 -11.39 -7.54 2.55
CA GLU A 22 -10.43 -8.61 2.27
C GLU A 22 -8.98 -8.21 2.65
N TYR A 23 -8.68 -6.91 2.66
CA TYR A 23 -7.37 -6.37 3.03
C TYR A 23 -7.25 -6.03 4.52
N THR A 24 -8.28 -6.29 5.34
CA THR A 24 -8.31 -5.85 6.75
C THR A 24 -7.16 -6.42 7.57
N ASN A 25 -6.81 -7.69 7.38
CA ASN A 25 -5.72 -8.32 8.14
C ASN A 25 -4.38 -7.64 7.83
N TRP A 26 -4.09 -7.44 6.55
CA TRP A 26 -2.91 -6.70 6.11
C TRP A 26 -2.89 -5.28 6.70
N ARG A 27 -4.01 -4.54 6.61
CA ARG A 27 -4.12 -3.17 7.16
C ARG A 27 -3.86 -3.07 8.65
N LYS A 28 -4.31 -4.05 9.42
CA LYS A 28 -4.11 -4.09 10.88
C LYS A 28 -2.67 -4.38 11.22
N ASP A 29 -2.01 -5.19 10.40
CA ASP A 29 -0.63 -5.62 10.60
C ASP A 29 0.40 -4.82 9.79
N ILE A 30 0.05 -3.67 9.19
CA ILE A 30 1.01 -2.78 8.49
C ILE A 30 2.24 -2.48 9.37
N LYS A 31 2.06 -2.41 10.69
CA LYS A 31 3.13 -2.15 11.67
C LYS A 31 4.12 -3.31 11.85
N SER A 32 3.86 -4.51 11.32
CA SER A 32 4.83 -5.62 11.32
C SER A 32 5.93 -5.43 10.29
N ALA A 33 5.69 -4.60 9.26
CA ALA A 33 6.73 -4.14 8.35
C ALA A 33 7.74 -3.23 9.08
N SER A 34 8.94 -3.07 8.52
CA SER A 34 9.93 -2.13 9.08
C SER A 34 9.57 -0.69 8.71
N GLU A 35 9.29 0.15 9.72
CA GLU A 35 9.02 1.58 9.56
C GLU A 35 10.11 2.29 8.74
N GLY A 36 9.71 3.16 7.82
CA GLY A 36 10.60 3.95 6.96
C GLY A 36 11.37 3.16 5.90
N LYS A 37 11.14 1.85 5.79
CA LYS A 37 11.70 1.01 4.72
C LYS A 37 10.63 0.70 3.68
N TRP A 38 11.07 0.55 2.43
CA TRP A 38 10.22 0.11 1.32
C TRP A 38 10.10 -1.41 1.29
N HIS A 39 8.88 -1.90 1.06
CA HIS A 39 8.53 -3.32 1.02
C HIS A 39 7.71 -3.62 -0.23
N SER A 40 7.83 -4.83 -0.79
CA SER A 40 6.96 -5.28 -1.88
C SER A 40 5.52 -5.38 -1.40
N LEU A 41 4.59 -4.70 -2.10
CA LEU A 41 3.17 -4.76 -1.77
C LEU A 41 2.61 -6.16 -2.01
N VAL A 42 2.90 -6.75 -3.17
CA VAL A 42 2.40 -8.09 -3.54
C VAL A 42 2.83 -9.15 -2.54
N SER A 43 4.12 -9.16 -2.17
CA SER A 43 4.62 -10.11 -1.16
C SER A 43 3.97 -9.88 0.20
N SER A 44 3.81 -8.62 0.61
CA SER A 44 3.17 -8.28 1.88
C SER A 44 1.71 -8.71 1.92
N LEU A 45 0.93 -8.50 0.86
CA LEU A 45 -0.45 -8.96 0.75
C LEU A 45 -0.55 -10.48 0.79
N ALA A 46 0.31 -11.18 0.04
CA ALA A 46 0.35 -12.64 0.01
C ALA A 46 0.65 -13.26 1.39
N MET A 47 1.56 -12.66 2.16
CA MET A 47 1.86 -13.08 3.54
C MET A 47 0.64 -12.99 4.48
N HIS A 48 -0.33 -12.14 4.16
CA HIS A 48 -1.56 -11.96 4.94
C HIS A 48 -2.77 -12.67 4.33
N SER A 49 -2.54 -13.53 3.33
CA SER A 49 -3.60 -14.20 2.56
C SER A 49 -4.61 -13.23 1.96
N ALA A 50 -4.19 -12.01 1.64
CA ALA A 50 -5.01 -11.01 0.98
C ALA A 50 -4.98 -11.21 -0.55
N PRO A 51 -6.04 -10.81 -1.28
CA PRO A 51 -6.08 -10.93 -2.74
C PRO A 51 -4.90 -10.19 -3.40
N ILE A 52 -4.25 -10.85 -4.36
CA ILE A 52 -3.14 -10.27 -5.14
C ILE A 52 -3.44 -10.19 -6.63
N ASP A 53 -4.53 -10.79 -7.10
CA ASP A 53 -4.82 -10.92 -8.53
C ASP A 53 -4.92 -9.56 -9.23
N GLN A 54 -5.54 -8.57 -8.56
CA GLN A 54 -5.62 -7.20 -9.07
C GLN A 54 -4.25 -6.50 -9.12
N ALA A 55 -3.34 -6.78 -8.19
CA ALA A 55 -1.98 -6.26 -8.28
C ALA A 55 -1.23 -6.88 -9.48
N LEU A 56 -1.44 -8.17 -9.71
CA LEU A 56 -0.81 -8.91 -10.81
C LEU A 56 -1.37 -8.51 -12.18
N SER A 57 -2.63 -8.06 -12.27
CA SER A 57 -3.24 -7.64 -13.54
C SER A 57 -2.59 -6.39 -14.15
N PHE A 58 -1.86 -5.59 -13.36
CA PHE A 58 -1.05 -4.47 -13.89
C PHE A 58 0.18 -4.92 -14.68
N GLY A 59 0.44 -6.23 -14.77
CA GLY A 59 1.59 -6.81 -15.46
C GLY A 59 2.83 -6.90 -14.59
N GLU A 60 3.75 -7.78 -14.99
CA GLU A 60 4.95 -8.11 -14.20
C GLU A 60 5.86 -6.89 -13.96
N GLU A 61 6.00 -6.00 -14.94
CA GLU A 61 6.85 -4.81 -14.83
C GLU A 61 6.41 -3.87 -13.69
N ILE A 62 5.10 -3.75 -13.45
CA ILE A 62 4.53 -2.88 -12.44
C ILE A 62 4.41 -3.62 -11.12
N SER A 63 3.78 -4.79 -11.12
CA SER A 63 3.51 -5.58 -9.91
C SER A 63 4.77 -5.94 -9.13
N SER A 64 5.88 -6.28 -9.82
CA SER A 64 7.17 -6.57 -9.18
C SER A 64 7.84 -5.35 -8.54
N LYS A 65 7.48 -4.15 -8.99
CA LYS A 65 8.04 -2.86 -8.54
C LYS A 65 7.09 -2.05 -7.67
N LEU A 66 5.86 -2.52 -7.47
CA LEU A 66 4.86 -1.89 -6.63
C LEU A 66 5.24 -2.10 -5.16
N ILE A 67 5.66 -1.01 -4.53
CA ILE A 67 6.23 -1.01 -3.19
C ILE A 67 5.47 -0.03 -2.31
N PHE A 68 5.50 -0.29 -1.00
CA PHE A 68 4.95 0.61 0.00
C PHE A 68 5.94 0.82 1.15
N ASN A 69 5.79 1.94 1.85
CA ASN A 69 6.39 2.17 3.15
C ASN A 69 5.31 2.68 4.11
N TYR A 70 5.64 2.70 5.39
CA TYR A 70 4.87 3.50 6.33
C TYR A 70 5.80 4.25 7.28
N THR A 71 5.32 5.38 7.78
CA THR A 71 5.91 6.14 8.88
C THR A 71 4.84 6.62 9.84
N LYS A 72 5.16 6.76 11.12
CA LYS A 72 4.25 7.39 12.07
C LYS A 72 3.99 8.86 11.71
N ALA A 73 2.74 9.31 11.86
CA ALA A 73 2.41 10.73 11.75
C ALA A 73 3.19 11.55 12.80
N PRO A 74 3.46 12.85 12.56
CA PRO A 74 4.12 13.71 13.54
C PRO A 74 3.41 13.73 14.91
N ASP A 75 2.07 13.59 14.91
CA ASP A 75 1.23 13.58 16.09
C ASP A 75 0.81 12.15 16.54
N TYR A 76 1.53 11.10 16.10
CA TYR A 76 1.16 9.70 16.29
C TYR A 76 0.79 9.33 17.72
N LYS A 77 1.46 9.92 18.72
CA LYS A 77 1.14 9.69 20.15
C LYS A 77 -0.33 9.96 20.47
N ALA A 78 -0.94 10.95 19.82
CA ALA A 78 -2.34 11.33 19.99
C ALA A 78 -3.25 10.69 18.92
N SER A 79 -2.85 10.74 17.65
CA SER A 79 -3.69 10.34 16.51
C SER A 79 -3.69 8.84 16.24
N GLN A 80 -2.60 8.14 16.62
CA GLN A 80 -2.32 6.77 16.22
C GLN A 80 -2.35 6.57 14.68
N MET A 81 -2.12 7.64 13.92
CA MET A 81 -2.15 7.62 12.45
C MET A 81 -0.80 7.26 11.84
N LEU A 82 -0.84 6.41 10.83
CA LEU A 82 0.29 6.09 9.97
C LEU A 82 0.12 6.83 8.65
N MET A 83 1.22 7.38 8.14
CA MET A 83 1.34 7.79 6.75
C MET A 83 1.84 6.58 5.96
N VAL A 84 1.00 6.00 5.12
CA VAL A 84 1.35 4.88 4.25
C VAL A 84 1.58 5.43 2.85
N GLN A 85 2.75 5.17 2.29
CA GLN A 85 3.15 5.66 0.97
C GLN A 85 3.27 4.49 0.01
N PHE A 86 2.82 4.68 -1.22
CA PHE A 86 2.90 3.72 -2.31
C PHE A 86 3.63 4.35 -3.49
N THR A 87 4.42 3.55 -4.20
CA THR A 87 5.05 3.95 -5.46
C THR A 87 5.37 2.74 -6.31
N VAL A 88 5.67 2.96 -7.60
CA VAL A 88 6.26 1.96 -8.47
C VAL A 88 7.74 2.34 -8.65
N SER A 89 8.65 1.46 -8.25
CA SER A 89 10.08 1.75 -8.33
C SER A 89 10.51 2.18 -9.73
N GLY A 90 11.17 3.34 -9.83
CA GLY A 90 11.60 3.92 -11.09
C GLY A 90 10.52 4.68 -11.87
N SER A 91 9.35 4.94 -11.29
CA SER A 91 8.32 5.83 -11.84
C SER A 91 8.17 7.13 -11.04
N MET A 92 7.34 8.06 -11.55
CA MET A 92 6.94 9.27 -10.81
C MET A 92 5.63 9.11 -10.04
N TRP A 93 4.93 7.99 -10.24
CA TRP A 93 3.68 7.72 -9.55
C TRP A 93 3.91 7.50 -8.07
N HIS A 94 3.11 8.18 -7.25
CA HIS A 94 3.10 8.05 -5.81
C HIS A 94 1.69 8.27 -5.28
N SER A 95 1.35 7.56 -4.21
CA SER A 95 0.07 7.73 -3.50
C SER A 95 0.32 7.68 -1.99
N ILE A 96 -0.42 8.49 -1.24
CA ILE A 96 -0.31 8.60 0.22
C ILE A 96 -1.68 8.37 0.84
N VAL A 97 -1.73 7.49 1.83
CA VAL A 97 -2.94 7.20 2.61
C VAL A 97 -2.65 7.39 4.09
N TRP A 98 -3.50 8.15 4.77
CA TRP A 98 -3.51 8.24 6.22
C TRP A 98 -4.39 7.13 6.79
N HIS A 99 -3.81 6.24 7.59
CA HIS A 99 -4.50 5.06 8.11
C HIS A 99 -4.28 4.89 9.61
N CYS A 100 -5.33 4.55 10.34
CA CYS A 100 -5.24 4.20 11.76
C CYS A 100 -5.58 2.71 11.93
N PRO A 101 -4.57 1.83 12.10
CA PRO A 101 -4.81 0.39 12.25
C PRO A 101 -5.72 0.02 13.43
N GLU A 102 -5.72 0.85 14.49
CA GLU A 102 -6.45 0.60 15.74
C GLU A 102 -7.95 0.96 15.69
N ARG A 103 -8.39 1.69 14.65
CA ARG A 103 -9.76 2.23 14.56
C ARG A 103 -10.56 1.66 13.38
N ASN A 104 -10.07 0.59 12.76
CA ASN A 104 -10.62 -0.01 11.53
C ASN A 104 -11.18 -1.43 11.73
#